data_AF-A0A975PNX5-F1
#
_entry.id   AF-A0A975PNX5-F1
#
_cell.length_a   1.000
_cell.length_b   1.000
_cell.length_c   1.000
_cell.angle_alpha   90.00
_cell.angle_beta   90.00
_cell.angle_gamma   90.00
#
_symmetry.space_group_name_H-M   'P 1'
#
loop_
_entity.id
_entity.type
_entity.pdbx_description
1 polymer ?
#
loop_
_entity_poly.entity_id
_entity_poly.type
_entity_poly.pdbx_seq_one_letter_code
_entity_poly.pdbx_strand_id
1 'polypeptide(L)' 'MDLPDGGSHVFARAGDHLMFTGLSAPLEQGQIVDVTLSFEEAGEITIKVPVDQER' A
#
# COMPACT_ATOMS: atom_id res chain seq x y z
N MET A 1 10.25 -8.72 -4.97
CA MET A 1 10.74 -7.40 -5.37
C MET A 1 11.98 -7.13 -4.55
N ASP A 2 13.09 -6.77 -5.18
CA ASP A 2 14.33 -6.43 -4.47
C ASP A 2 14.36 -4.94 -4.12
N LEU A 3 14.58 -4.64 -2.83
CA LEU A 3 14.82 -3.29 -2.32
C LEU A 3 16.26 -3.24 -1.78
N PRO A 4 17.20 -2.59 -2.47
CA PRO A 4 18.59 -2.53 -2.01
C PRO A 4 18.72 -1.68 -0.74
N ASP A 5 19.80 -1.90 0.02
CA ASP A 5 20.12 -1.13 1.23
C ASP A 5 20.09 0.39 0.99
N GLY A 6 19.31 1.09 1.80
CA GLY A 6 19.11 2.54 1.69
C GLY A 6 18.28 2.98 0.47
N GLY A 7 17.77 2.04 -0.32
CA GLY A 7 16.88 2.29 -1.45
C GLY A 7 15.45 2.58 -1.01
N SER A 8 14.72 3.29 -1.86
CA SER A 8 13.28 3.50 -1.73
C SER A 8 12.57 2.91 -2.94
N HIS A 9 11.51 2.13 -2.71
CA HIS A 9 10.58 1.78 -3.78
C HIS A 9 9.35 2.66 -3.73
N VAL A 10 8.95 3.17 -4.89
CA VAL A 10 7.83 4.10 -5.02
C VAL A 10 6.68 3.37 -5.68
N PHE A 11 5.58 3.26 -4.95
CA PHE A 11 4.31 2.85 -5.53
C PHE A 11 3.59 4.08 -6.10
N ALA A 12 3.43 4.16 -7.42
CA ALA A 12 2.88 5.32 -8.10
C ALA A 12 1.98 4.96 -9.29
N ARG A 13 1.12 5.91 -9.66
CA ARG A 13 0.27 5.81 -10.86
C ARG A 13 1.15 5.61 -12.09
N ALA A 14 0.77 4.69 -12.98
CA ALA A 14 1.54 4.27 -14.16
C ALA A 14 2.90 3.59 -13.86
N GLY A 15 3.18 3.23 -12.59
CA GLY A 15 4.28 2.35 -12.18
C GLY A 15 3.76 1.19 -11.34
N ASP A 16 4.62 0.67 -10.45
CA ASP A 16 4.22 -0.35 -9.49
C ASP A 16 3.17 0.20 -8.54
N HIS A 17 2.10 -0.55 -8.33
CA HIS A 17 1.00 -0.17 -7.44
C HIS A 17 0.42 -1.40 -6.76
N LEU A 18 -0.05 -1.20 -5.53
CA LEU A 18 -0.79 -2.22 -4.80
C LEU A 18 -2.23 -2.23 -5.29
N MET A 19 -2.71 -3.41 -5.68
CA MET A 19 -4.11 -3.62 -6.07
C MET A 19 -4.84 -4.36 -4.95
N PHE A 20 -5.87 -3.71 -4.39
CA PHE A 20 -6.79 -4.38 -3.47
C PHE A 20 -7.83 -5.16 -4.29
N THR A 21 -7.94 -6.46 -4.04
CA THR A 21 -8.91 -7.35 -4.70
C THR A 21 -9.79 -8.04 -3.66
N GLY A 22 -10.95 -8.55 -4.08
CA GLY A 22 -11.85 -9.28 -3.17
C GLY A 22 -12.45 -8.44 -2.05
N LEU A 23 -12.62 -7.13 -2.27
CA LEU A 23 -13.21 -6.22 -1.29
C LEU A 23 -14.63 -6.67 -0.93
N SER A 24 -14.92 -6.76 0.37
CA SER A 24 -16.26 -7.10 0.90
C SER A 24 -17.23 -5.91 0.84
N ALA A 25 -16.71 -4.70 0.74
CA ALA A 25 -17.44 -3.45 0.68
C ALA A 25 -16.65 -2.40 -0.14
N PRO A 26 -17.32 -1.38 -0.71
CA PRO A 26 -16.64 -0.27 -1.36
C PRO A 26 -15.75 0.52 -0.38
N LEU A 27 -14.69 1.13 -0.90
CA LEU A 27 -13.83 2.06 -0.14
C LEU A 27 -14.46 3.46 -0.18
N GLU A 28 -14.65 4.07 1.00
CA GLU A 28 -15.26 5.38 1.14
C GLU A 28 -14.22 6.51 1.25
N GLN A 29 -14.51 7.70 0.71
CA GLN A 29 -13.60 8.84 0.79
C GLN A 29 -13.26 9.19 2.25
N GLY A 30 -11.98 9.39 2.53
CA GLY A 30 -11.49 9.71 3.88
C GLY A 30 -11.41 8.51 4.82
N GLN A 31 -11.81 7.31 4.38
CA GLN A 31 -11.58 6.08 5.13
C GLN A 31 -10.08 5.81 5.27
N ILE A 32 -9.65 5.28 6.41
CA ILE A 32 -8.28 4.81 6.59
C ILE A 32 -8.27 3.29 6.47
N VAL A 33 -7.49 2.79 5.51
CA VAL A 33 -7.25 1.36 5.31
C VAL A 33 -5.91 1.01 5.95
N ASP A 34 -5.93 0.17 6.98
CA ASP A 34 -4.72 -0.37 7.59
C ASP A 34 -4.21 -1.53 6.71
N VAL A 35 -2.98 -1.41 6.22
CA VAL A 35 -2.34 -2.38 5.33
C VAL A 35 -1.09 -2.91 6.01
N THR A 36 -1.01 -4.23 6.16
CA THR A 36 0.21 -4.88 6.65
C THR A 36 1.06 -5.36 5.48
N LEU A 37 2.24 -4.77 5.34
CA LEU A 37 3.28 -5.19 4.40
C LEU A 37 4.16 -6.22 5.09
N SER A 38 4.29 -7.41 4.52
CA SER A 38 5.19 -8.46 5.02
C SER A 38 6.48 -8.44 4.21
N PHE A 39 7.59 -8.14 4.87
CA PHE A 39 8.94 -8.18 4.31
C PHE A 39 9.67 -9.42 4.80
N GLU A 40 10.49 -10.02 3.94
CA GLU A 40 11.25 -11.22 4.27
C GLU A 40 12.24 -10.99 5.42
N GLU A 41 12.96 -9.87 5.42
CA GLU A 41 13.97 -9.57 6.44
C GLU A 41 13.46 -8.62 7.54
N ALA A 42 12.61 -7.64 7.20
CA ALA A 42 12.11 -6.64 8.14
C ALA A 42 10.85 -7.07 8.90
N GLY A 43 10.22 -8.18 8.52
CA GLY A 43 8.98 -8.67 9.11
C GLY A 43 7.73 -7.88 8.69
N GLU A 44 6.70 -7.86 9.53
CA GLU A 44 5.42 -7.22 9.24
C GLU A 44 5.41 -5.73 9.64
N ILE A 45 5.03 -4.87 8.70
CA ILE A 45 4.90 -3.42 8.91
C ILE A 45 3.48 -3.00 8.55
N THR A 46 2.73 -2.50 9.53
CA THR A 46 1.39 -1.94 9.29
C THR A 46 1.48 -0.45 8.98
N ILE A 47 0.94 -0.06 7.83
CA ILE A 47 0.81 1.33 7.38
C ILE A 47 -0.67 1.74 7.31
N LYS A 48 -0.93 3.03 7.50
CA LYS A 48 -2.27 3.62 7.39
C LYS A 48 -2.39 4.32 6.05
N VAL A 49 -3.28 3.85 5.18
CA VAL A 49 -3.50 4.41 3.85
C VAL A 49 -4.86 5.12 3.81
N PRO A 50 -4.90 6.46 3.75
CA PRO A 50 -6.16 7.18 3.56
C PRO A 50 -6.68 6.96 2.13
N VAL A 51 -7.98 6.70 2.01
CA VAL A 51 -8.68 6.63 0.73
C VAL A 51 -8.93 8.05 0.26
N ASP A 52 -8.20 8.42 -0.79
CA ASP A 52 -8.37 9.70 -1.46
C ASP A 52 -8.71 9.49 -2.94
N GLN A 53 -9.94 9.85 -3.30
CA GLN A 53 -10.50 9.83 -4.65
C GLN A 53 -10.43 11.20 -5.33
N GLU A 54 -9.87 12.21 -4.67
CA GLU A 54 -9.63 13.52 -5.28
C GLU A 54 -8.50 13.41 -6.32
N ARG A 55 -8.60 14.21 -7.40
CA ARG A 55 -7.81 14.05 -8.63
C ARG A 55 -6.52 14.86 -8.62
#